data_AF-A0A844G228-F1
#
_entry.id   AF-A0A844G228-F1
#
_cell.length_a   1.000
_cell.length_b   1.000
_cell.length_c   1.000
_cell.angle_alpha   90.00
_cell.angle_beta   90.00
_cell.angle_gamma   90.00
#
_symmetry.space_group_name_H-M   'P 1'
#
loop_
_entity.id
_entity.type
_entity.pdbx_description
1 polymer ?
#
loop_
_entity_poly.entity_id
_entity_poly.type
_entity_poly.pdbx_seq_one_letter_code
_entity_poly.pdbx_strand_id
1 'polypeptide(L)'
;MLTEDYITEVYCFIDNMMKECWKNIRKRGPGPKLSDAEVITMEIAGESLGMDCDKTIHRYFRDHWRHLFPNLGTRTTFLRQAANLWRVKQEIRRILLTRLLPNGSQISIVDGFPMP
;
A
#
# COMPACT_ATOMS: atom_id res chain seq x y z
N MET A 1 19.25 7.40 4.88
CA MET A 1 18.73 6.51 3.84
C MET A 1 18.18 7.40 2.72
N LEU A 2 18.54 7.16 1.45
CA LEU A 2 17.95 7.94 0.36
C LEU A 2 16.48 7.54 0.22
N THR A 3 15.61 8.48 -0.17
CA THR A 3 14.16 8.22 -0.31
C THR A 3 13.88 7.09 -1.31
N GLU A 4 14.72 6.97 -2.34
CA GLU A 4 14.66 5.89 -3.33
C GLU A 4 14.93 4.51 -2.73
N ASP A 5 15.98 4.39 -1.90
CA ASP A 5 16.32 3.14 -1.20
C ASP A 5 15.15 2.70 -0.32
N TYR A 6 14.55 3.66 0.40
CA TYR A 6 13.41 3.40 1.29
C TYR A 6 12.19 2.89 0.50
N ILE A 7 11.84 3.56 -0.60
CA ILE A 7 10.74 3.13 -1.47
C ILE A 7 11.00 1.72 -2.00
N THR A 8 12.24 1.43 -2.39
CA THR A 8 12.65 0.12 -2.92
C THR A 8 12.57 -0.97 -1.85
N GLU A 9 13.03 -0.71 -0.64
CA GLU A 9 12.96 -1.65 0.47
C GLU A 9 11.51 -1.96 0.85
N VAL A 10 10.65 -0.93 0.95
CA VAL A 10 9.21 -1.11 1.20
C VAL A 10 8.59 -1.95 0.08
N TYR A 11 8.92 -1.68 -1.18
CA TYR A 11 8.42 -2.48 -2.31
C TYR A 11 8.79 -3.95 -2.19
N CYS A 12 10.08 -4.24 -1.96
CA CYS A 12 10.56 -5.61 -1.81
C CYS A 12 9.87 -6.34 -0.65
N PHE A 13 9.68 -5.66 0.48
CA PHE A 13 8.98 -6.22 1.63
C PHE A 13 7.51 -6.55 1.30
N ILE A 14 6.78 -5.61 0.69
CA ILE A 14 5.37 -5.79 0.33
C ILE A 14 5.20 -6.87 -0.73
N ASP A 15 6.02 -6.87 -1.78
CA ASP A 15 5.95 -7.86 -2.86
C ASP A 15 6.20 -9.28 -2.34
N ASN A 16 7.21 -9.46 -1.48
CA ASN A 16 7.49 -10.76 -0.85
C ASN A 16 6.33 -11.23 0.04
N MET A 17 5.83 -10.35 0.92
CA MET A 17 4.68 -10.66 1.77
C MET A 17 3.45 -11.01 0.93
N MET A 18 3.22 -10.29 -0.17
CA MET A 18 2.09 -10.54 -1.04
C MET A 18 2.18 -11.90 -1.73
N LYS A 19 3.37 -12.29 -2.20
CA LYS A 19 3.63 -13.60 -2.80
C LYS A 19 3.44 -14.76 -1.80
N GLU A 20 3.82 -14.55 -0.54
CA GLU A 20 3.61 -15.55 0.53
C GLU A 20 2.12 -15.73 0.86
N CYS A 21 1.38 -14.63 1.01
CA CYS A 21 0.04 -14.65 1.58
C CYS A 21 -1.06 -14.79 0.52
N TRP A 22 -0.83 -14.37 -0.72
CA TRP A 22 -1.83 -14.43 -1.78
C TRP A 22 -1.27 -14.86 -3.13
N LYS A 23 -1.59 -16.10 -3.52
CA LYS A 23 -1.27 -16.61 -4.86
C LYS A 23 -2.31 -16.25 -5.94
N ASN A 24 -3.48 -15.70 -5.60
CA ASN A 24 -4.57 -15.48 -6.57
C ASN A 24 -5.61 -14.42 -6.10
N ILE A 25 -5.23 -13.14 -6.01
CA ILE A 25 -6.13 -12.06 -5.54
C ILE A 25 -7.22 -11.71 -6.57
N ARG A 26 -6.91 -11.77 -7.87
CA ARG A 26 -7.87 -11.47 -8.95
C ARG A 26 -8.20 -12.71 -9.78
N LYS A 27 -9.49 -13.04 -9.87
CA LYS A 27 -10.03 -14.14 -10.70
C LYS A 27 -10.73 -13.68 -11.99
N ARG A 28 -10.95 -12.36 -12.20
CA ARG A 28 -11.73 -11.84 -13.34
C ARG A 28 -11.24 -10.47 -13.81
N GLY A 29 -11.37 -10.25 -15.12
CA GLY A 29 -11.08 -8.98 -15.82
C GLY A 29 -9.60 -8.79 -16.15
N PRO A 30 -9.27 -7.86 -17.08
CA PRO A 30 -7.90 -7.47 -17.34
C PRO A 30 -7.29 -6.85 -16.08
N GLY A 31 -6.09 -7.28 -15.72
CA GLY A 31 -5.36 -6.72 -14.58
C GLY A 31 -5.04 -5.24 -14.79
N PRO A 32 -4.99 -4.43 -13.71
CA PRO A 32 -4.44 -3.09 -13.81
C PRO A 32 -2.97 -3.16 -14.27
N LYS A 33 -2.52 -2.11 -14.98
CA LYS A 33 -1.12 -2.00 -15.43
C LYS A 33 -0.15 -1.83 -14.26
N LEU A 34 -0.62 -1.19 -13.19
CA LEU A 34 0.09 -1.04 -11.93
C LEU A 34 -0.29 -2.23 -11.04
N SER A 35 0.68 -2.92 -10.50
CA SER A 35 0.47 -4.05 -9.60
C SER A 35 -0.12 -3.59 -8.25
N ASP A 36 -0.77 -4.52 -7.56
CA ASP A 36 -1.35 -4.23 -6.25
C ASP A 36 -0.24 -3.97 -5.19
N ALA A 37 0.92 -4.61 -5.34
CA ALA A 37 2.10 -4.37 -4.50
C ALA A 37 2.64 -2.95 -4.67
N GLU A 38 2.73 -2.45 -5.92
CA GLU A 38 3.14 -1.05 -6.18
C GLU A 38 2.18 -0.06 -5.53
N VAL A 39 0.86 -0.30 -5.60
CA VAL A 39 -0.14 0.59 -4.97
C VAL A 39 0.06 0.66 -3.45
N ILE A 40 0.15 -0.50 -2.79
CA ILE A 40 0.34 -0.56 -1.33
C ILE A 40 1.68 0.07 -0.92
N THR A 41 2.74 -0.14 -1.73
CA THR A 41 4.04 0.49 -1.52
C THR A 41 3.93 2.01 -1.54
N MET A 42 3.26 2.57 -2.56
CA MET A 42 3.07 4.01 -2.68
C MET A 42 2.27 4.58 -1.51
N GLU A 43 1.26 3.87 -1.03
CA GLU A 43 0.48 4.30 0.14
C GLU A 43 1.33 4.30 1.41
N ILE A 44 2.02 3.21 1.72
CA ILE A 44 2.86 3.10 2.93
C ILE A 44 4.00 4.10 2.92
N ALA A 45 4.74 4.19 1.81
CA ALA A 45 5.84 5.13 1.69
C ALA A 45 5.34 6.58 1.66
N GLY A 46 4.18 6.83 1.04
CA GLY A 46 3.55 8.15 1.00
C GLY A 46 3.10 8.63 2.38
N GLU A 47 2.38 7.78 3.12
CA GLU A 47 1.96 8.05 4.50
C GLU A 47 3.16 8.26 5.43
N SER A 48 4.21 7.45 5.30
CA SER A 48 5.45 7.58 6.11
C SER A 48 6.21 8.88 5.84
N LEU A 49 5.99 9.50 4.69
CA LEU A 49 6.51 10.82 4.33
C LEU A 49 5.56 11.98 4.73
N GLY A 50 4.47 11.68 5.45
CA GLY A 50 3.52 12.67 5.96
C GLY A 50 2.43 13.10 4.97
N MET A 51 2.10 12.28 3.97
CA MET A 51 1.02 12.59 3.03
C MET A 51 -0.31 12.00 3.50
N ASP A 52 -1.29 12.87 3.79
CA ASP A 52 -2.55 12.46 4.42
C ASP A 52 -3.63 11.91 3.45
N CYS A 53 -3.37 11.88 2.13
CA CYS A 53 -4.35 11.31 1.19
C CYS A 53 -3.76 10.76 -0.11
N ASP A 54 -4.44 9.75 -0.66
CA ASP A 54 -4.09 9.05 -1.91
C ASP A 54 -3.87 9.98 -3.10
N LYS A 55 -4.54 11.14 -3.13
CA LYS A 55 -4.37 12.14 -4.20
C LYS A 55 -2.99 12.78 -4.15
N THR A 56 -2.53 13.12 -2.94
CA THR A 56 -1.21 13.70 -2.72
C THR A 56 -0.13 12.66 -3.00
N ILE A 57 -0.34 11.43 -2.53
CA ILE A 57 0.52 10.27 -2.79
C ILE A 57 0.66 10.04 -4.30
N HIS A 58 -0.46 9.92 -5.04
CA HIS A 58 -0.44 9.73 -6.50
C HIS A 58 0.36 10.82 -7.21
N ARG A 59 0.14 12.09 -6.85
CA ARG A 59 0.85 13.23 -7.45
C ARG A 59 2.35 13.17 -7.14
N TYR A 60 2.72 12.92 -5.90
CA TYR A 60 4.12 12.86 -5.48
C TYR A 60 4.91 11.80 -6.25
N PHE A 61 4.38 10.58 -6.32
CA PHE A 61 5.03 9.47 -7.04
C PHE A 61 5.04 9.68 -8.55
N ARG A 62 4.01 10.30 -9.12
CA ARG A 62 4.00 10.69 -10.53
C ARG A 62 5.12 11.70 -10.83
N ASP A 63 5.32 12.67 -9.95
CA ASP A 63 6.23 13.80 -10.21
C ASP A 63 7.69 13.46 -9.90
N HIS A 64 7.96 12.60 -8.91
CA HIS A 64 9.33 12.33 -8.42
C HIS A 64 9.82 10.90 -8.70
N TRP A 65 8.91 9.93 -8.79
CA TRP A 65 9.25 8.50 -8.78
C TRP A 65 8.64 7.73 -9.96
N ARG A 66 8.32 8.44 -11.06
CA ARG A 66 7.76 7.85 -12.28
C ARG A 66 8.63 6.73 -12.86
N HIS A 67 9.96 6.83 -12.68
CA HIS A 67 10.92 5.84 -13.16
C HIS A 67 10.83 4.52 -12.41
N LEU A 68 10.50 4.54 -11.11
CA LEU A 68 10.23 3.33 -10.31
C LEU A 68 8.87 2.74 -10.63
N PHE A 69 7.88 3.59 -10.95
CA PHE A 69 6.50 3.18 -11.24
C PHE A 69 6.07 3.61 -12.66
N PRO A 70 6.68 3.05 -13.73
CA PRO A 70 6.44 3.48 -15.11
C PRO A 70 4.98 3.26 -15.53
N ASN A 71 4.31 2.26 -14.96
CA ASN A 71 2.92 1.93 -15.24
C ASN A 71 1.90 2.71 -14.40
N LEU A 72 2.33 3.69 -13.59
CA LEU A 72 1.43 4.54 -12.82
C LEU A 72 0.42 5.23 -13.76
N GLY A 73 -0.85 4.88 -13.57
CA GLY A 73 -1.96 5.36 -14.38
C GLY A 73 -2.48 6.72 -13.93
N THR A 74 -3.68 7.04 -14.39
CA THR A 74 -4.41 8.22 -13.94
C THR A 74 -4.70 8.16 -12.44
N ARG A 75 -4.92 9.33 -11.83
CA ARG A 75 -5.33 9.44 -10.43
C ARG A 75 -6.57 8.59 -10.13
N THR A 76 -7.58 8.63 -10.99
CA THR A 76 -8.85 7.92 -10.76
C THR A 76 -8.67 6.39 -10.78
N THR A 77 -7.81 5.86 -11.65
CA THR A 77 -7.49 4.43 -11.68
C THR A 77 -6.70 4.00 -10.44
N PHE A 78 -5.74 4.82 -10.00
CA PHE A 78 -4.96 4.54 -8.80
C PHE A 78 -5.83 4.54 -7.54
N LEU A 79 -6.61 5.60 -7.30
CA LEU A 79 -7.55 5.69 -6.17
C LEU A 79 -8.55 4.54 -6.15
N ARG A 80 -9.09 4.15 -7.32
CA ARG A 80 -10.01 3.01 -7.42
C ARG A 80 -9.33 1.69 -7.05
N GLN A 81 -8.08 1.50 -7.47
CA GLN A 81 -7.32 0.30 -7.14
C GLN A 81 -6.97 0.25 -5.66
N ALA A 82 -6.48 1.36 -5.09
CA ALA A 82 -6.23 1.55 -3.66
C ALA A 82 -7.47 1.22 -2.81
N ALA A 83 -8.63 1.76 -3.18
CA ALA A 83 -9.90 1.46 -2.51
C ALA A 83 -10.28 -0.03 -2.62
N ASN A 84 -10.09 -0.66 -3.77
CA ASN A 84 -10.39 -2.08 -3.96
C ASN A 84 -9.44 -3.01 -3.18
N LEU A 85 -8.26 -2.52 -2.78
CA LEU A 85 -7.30 -3.27 -1.98
C LEU A 85 -7.60 -3.26 -0.48
N TRP A 86 -8.72 -2.68 -0.05
CA TRP A 86 -9.11 -2.65 1.37
C TRP A 86 -9.06 -4.02 2.05
N ARG A 87 -9.50 -5.10 1.39
CA ARG A 87 -9.43 -6.46 1.94
C ARG A 87 -8.01 -6.95 2.13
N VAL A 88 -7.14 -6.65 1.16
CA VAL A 88 -5.71 -7.02 1.23
C VAL A 88 -5.06 -6.28 2.38
N LYS A 89 -5.29 -4.96 2.51
CA LYS A 89 -4.78 -4.16 3.63
C LYS A 89 -5.25 -4.68 4.99
N GLN A 90 -6.53 -5.03 5.12
CA GLN A 90 -7.07 -5.62 6.35
C GLN A 90 -6.39 -6.95 6.71
N GLU A 91 -6.14 -7.80 5.72
CA GLU A 91 -5.50 -9.08 5.95
C GLU A 91 -3.99 -8.92 6.23
N ILE A 92 -3.30 -7.99 5.57
CA ILE A 92 -1.93 -7.57 5.94
C ILE A 92 -1.90 -7.15 7.42
N ARG A 93 -2.83 -6.27 7.83
CA ARG A 93 -2.94 -5.81 9.23
C ARG A 93 -3.16 -7.00 10.17
N ARG A 94 -4.03 -7.95 9.81
CA ARG A 94 -4.26 -9.16 10.60
C ARG A 94 -3.00 -10.01 10.77
N ILE A 95 -2.27 -10.26 9.68
CA ILE A 95 -1.03 -11.04 9.70
C ILE A 95 0.04 -10.34 10.54
N LEU A 96 0.18 -9.01 10.39
CA LEU A 96 1.12 -8.21 11.19
C LEU A 96 0.76 -8.28 12.68
N LEU A 97 -0.51 -8.15 13.04
CA LEU A 97 -0.96 -8.28 14.43
C LEU A 97 -0.62 -9.67 14.99
N THR A 98 -0.86 -10.75 14.24
CA THR A 98 -0.51 -12.11 14.69
C THR A 98 1.00 -12.31 14.84
N ARG A 99 1.81 -11.78 13.92
CA ARG A 99 3.28 -11.91 13.95
C ARG A 99 3.92 -11.07 15.05
N LEU A 100 3.44 -9.84 15.25
CA LEU A 100 4.02 -8.88 16.20
C LEU A 100 3.48 -9.05 17.62
N LEU A 101 2.25 -9.57 17.77
CA LEU A 101 1.60 -9.76 19.06
C LEU A 101 1.07 -11.21 19.20
N PRO A 102 1.95 -12.22 19.31
CA PRO A 102 1.55 -13.63 19.38
C PRO A 102 0.66 -13.95 20.59
N ASN A 103 0.68 -13.11 21.63
CA ASN A 103 0.07 -13.36 22.93
C ASN A 103 -1.18 -12.51 23.22
N GLY A 104 -1.85 -11.97 22.19
CA GLY A 104 -3.16 -11.34 22.35
C GLY A 104 -3.17 -9.97 23.04
N SER A 105 -2.06 -9.23 22.99
CA SER A 105 -2.08 -7.82 23.39
C SER A 105 -3.02 -7.07 22.45
N GLN A 106 -4.17 -6.69 22.97
CA GLN A 106 -5.25 -6.05 22.24
C GLN A 106 -4.86 -4.57 21.96
N ILE A 107 -3.90 -4.33 21.07
CA ILE A 107 -3.59 -2.97 20.63
C ILE A 107 -4.64 -2.56 19.59
N SER A 108 -5.75 -2.04 20.09
CA SER A 108 -6.70 -1.29 19.27
C SER A 108 -6.11 0.09 18.98
N ILE A 109 -5.33 0.21 17.90
CA ILE A 109 -5.07 1.52 17.29
C ILE A 109 -6.36 1.90 16.56
N VAL A 110 -7.23 2.61 17.28
CA VAL A 110 -8.30 3.42 16.72
C VAL A 110 -7.64 4.71 16.27
N ASP A 111 -7.59 4.92 14.96
CA ASP A 111 -7.28 6.23 14.41
C ASP A 111 -8.44 7.17 14.78
N GLY A 112 -8.15 8.12 15.66
CA GLY A 112 -9.11 9.07 16.18
C GLY A 112 -9.41 10.13 15.13
N PHE A 113 -10.42 9.88 14.30
CA PHE A 113 -11.04 10.95 13.53
C PHE A 113 -11.60 12.00 14.50
N PRO A 114 -11.28 13.30 14.38
CA PRO A 114 -11.97 14.31 15.16
C PRO A 114 -13.41 14.42 14.64
N MET A 115 -14.40 14.13 15.49
CA MET A 115 -15.79 14.51 15.21
C MET A 115 -16.04 15.96 15.68
N PRO A 116 -16.90 16.70 14.96
CA PRO A 116 -17.14 18.13 15.16
C PRO A 116 -17.79 18.48 16.50
#